data_AF-A0A661Z8X5-F1
#
_entry.id   AF-A0A661Z8X5-F1
#
_cell.length_a   1.000
_cell.length_b   1.000
_cell.length_c   1.000
_cell.angle_alpha   90.00
_cell.angle_beta   90.00
_cell.angle_gamma   90.00
#
_symmetry.space_group_name_H-M   'P 1'
#
loop_
_entity.id
_entity.type
_entity.pdbx_description
1 polymer ?
#
loop_
_entity_poly.entity_id
_entity_poly.type
_entity_poly.pdbx_seq_one_letter_code
_entity_poly.pdbx_strand_id
1 'polypeptide(L)' 'MKEKELNFNATCPIPITEYDKVMLAHGGGGSLSNKLIEKMFFSEFDNDYLNKMHDGAVFQTQKGRMAFS' A
#
# COMPACT_ATOMS: atom_id res chain seq x y z
N MET A 1 44.46 24.58 -13.97
CA MET A 1 43.35 23.62 -14.06
C MET A 1 42.16 24.27 -13.35
N LYS A 2 41.09 24.63 -14.08
CA LYS A 2 39.91 25.28 -13.48
C LYS A 2 38.88 24.20 -13.18
N GLU A 3 38.52 24.03 -11.91
CA GLU A 3 37.40 23.18 -11.50
C GLU A 3 36.09 23.78 -12.04
N LYS A 4 35.29 22.92 -12.66
CA LYS A 4 34.00 23.28 -13.26
C LYS A 4 32.94 22.84 -12.25
N GLU A 5 32.32 23.79 -11.56
CA GLU A 5 31.18 23.50 -10.68
C GLU A 5 30.03 22.89 -11.49
N LEU A 6 29.70 21.63 -11.20
CA LEU A 6 28.50 20.98 -11.72
C LEU A 6 27.32 21.30 -10.81
N ASN A 7 26.49 22.26 -11.21
CA ASN A 7 25.19 22.51 -10.58
C ASN A 7 24.22 21.38 -10.95
N PHE A 8 24.14 20.35 -10.10
CA PHE A 8 23.19 19.25 -10.23
C PHE A 8 21.83 19.66 -9.66
N ASN A 9 20.89 20.05 -10.54
CA ASN A 9 19.49 20.29 -10.17
C ASN A 9 18.74 18.94 -10.09
N ALA A 10 18.82 18.29 -8.93
CA ALA A 10 18.06 17.07 -8.63
C ALA A 10 16.58 17.39 -8.42
N THR A 11 15.78 17.37 -9.49
CA THR A 11 14.32 17.50 -9.39
C THR A 11 13.71 16.12 -9.53
N CYS A 12 13.24 15.53 -8.42
CA CYS A 12 12.43 14.31 -8.46
C CYS A 12 10.98 14.69 -8.79
N PRO A 13 10.34 14.08 -9.80
CA PRO A 13 8.93 14.34 -10.10
C PRO A 13 8.05 13.85 -8.95
N ILE A 14 7.02 14.62 -8.62
CA ILE A 14 6.03 14.23 -7.60
C ILE A 14 5.26 13.01 -8.13
N PRO A 15 5.16 11.90 -7.37
CA PRO A 15 4.44 10.72 -7.80
C PRO A 15 2.94 11.01 -8.00
N ILE A 16 2.37 10.52 -9.10
CA ILE A 16 0.92 10.49 -9.29
C ILE A 16 0.36 9.36 -8.42
N THR A 17 -0.66 9.64 -7.61
CA THR A 17 -1.21 8.67 -6.65
C THR A 17 -2.69 8.40 -6.83
N GLU A 18 -3.39 9.24 -7.59
CA GLU A 18 -4.82 9.13 -7.83
C GLU A 18 -5.06 8.69 -9.27
N TYR A 19 -5.81 7.61 -9.44
CA TYR A 19 -6.19 7.04 -10.72
C TYR A 19 -7.69 6.75 -10.70
N ASP A 20 -8.41 7.12 -11.75
CA ASP A 20 -9.86 6.91 -11.90
C ASP A 20 -10.24 5.45 -12.18
N LYS A 21 -9.24 4.62 -12.53
CA LYS A 21 -9.40 3.23 -12.96
C LYS A 21 -8.37 2.33 -12.28
N VAL A 22 -8.68 1.03 -12.21
CA VAL A 22 -7.73 0.02 -11.74
C VAL A 22 -6.66 -0.22 -12.80
N MET A 23 -5.44 0.23 -12.52
CA MET A 23 -4.24 -0.01 -13.34
C MET A 23 -3.54 -1.33 -12.98
N LEU A 24 -2.72 -1.85 -13.89
CA LEU A 24 -1.84 -3.01 -13.63
C LEU A 24 -0.93 -2.78 -12.42
N ALA A 25 -0.49 -1.53 -12.19
CA ALA A 25 0.35 -1.18 -11.06
C ALA A 25 -0.31 -1.43 -9.68
N HIS A 26 -1.65 -1.47 -9.61
CA HIS A 26 -2.36 -1.86 -8.38
C HIS A 26 -2.28 -3.37 -8.09
N GLY A 27 -1.85 -4.20 -9.03
CA GLY A 27 -1.62 -5.64 -8.84
C GLY A 27 -0.17 -6.02 -8.52
N GLY A 28 0.75 -5.05 -8.49
CA GLY A 28 2.18 -5.30 -8.34
C GLY A 28 2.66 -5.55 -6.90
N GLY A 29 1.78 -5.44 -5.90
CA GLY A 29 2.11 -5.61 -4.47
C GLY A 29 2.84 -4.42 -3.84
N GLY A 30 3.05 -3.33 -4.57
CA GLY A 30 3.76 -2.14 -4.09
C GLY A 30 2.84 -1.06 -3.51
N SER A 31 3.32 0.19 -3.52
CA SER A 31 2.62 1.33 -2.92
C SER A 31 1.23 1.61 -3.52
N LEU A 32 1.04 1.38 -4.83
CA LEU A 32 -0.27 1.55 -5.44
C LEU A 32 -1.24 0.44 -5.03
N SER A 33 -0.78 -0.81 -4.91
CA SER A 33 -1.60 -1.91 -4.36
C SER A 33 -2.07 -1.60 -2.94
N ASN A 34 -1.15 -1.19 -2.07
CA ASN A 34 -1.47 -0.85 -0.68
C ASN A 34 -2.44 0.36 -0.59
N LYS A 35 -2.26 1.41 -1.40
CA LYS A 35 -3.20 2.55 -1.46
C LYS A 35 -4.61 2.15 -1.91
N LEU A 36 -4.73 1.24 -2.88
CA LEU A 36 -6.03 0.73 -3.31
C LEU A 36 -6.72 -0.02 -2.17
N ILE A 37 -5.97 -0.88 -1.46
CA ILE A 37 -6.45 -1.61 -0.28
C ILE A 37 -6.96 -0.65 0.80
N GLU A 38 -6.15 0.33 1.17
CA GLU A 38 -6.49 1.31 2.23
C GLU A 38 -7.69 2.18 1.85
N LYS A 39 -7.76 2.69 0.62
CA LYS A 39 -8.80 3.65 0.23
C LYS A 39 -10.15 3.01 -0.05
N MET A 40 -10.16 1.78 -0.58
CA MET A 40 -11.40 1.15 -1.05
C MET A 40 -11.85 0.00 -0.16
N PHE A 41 -10.93 -0.86 0.29
CA PHE A 41 -11.31 -2.07 1.02
C PHE A 41 -11.41 -1.82 2.52
N PHE A 42 -10.48 -1.08 3.11
CA PHE A 42 -10.54 -0.76 4.54
C PHE A 42 -11.71 0.15 4.87
N SER A 43 -12.00 1.13 4.01
CA SER A 43 -13.13 2.04 4.18
C SER A 43 -14.48 1.31 4.13
N GLU A 44 -14.65 0.36 3.21
CA GLU A 44 -15.93 -0.33 3.00
C GLU A 44 -16.12 -1.56 3.90
N PHE A 45 -15.02 -2.21 4.32
CA PHE A 45 -15.04 -3.45 5.09
C PHE A 45 -14.41 -3.32 6.48
N ASP A 46 -14.43 -2.13 7.08
CA ASP A 46 -13.81 -1.82 8.37
C ASP A 46 -14.23 -2.82 9.48
N ASN A 47 -13.23 -3.47 10.09
CA ASN A 47 -13.39 -4.35 11.24
C ASN A 47 -12.06 -4.66 11.94
N ASP A 48 -12.14 -5.12 13.19
CA ASP A 48 -10.98 -5.44 14.04
C ASP A 48 -10.03 -6.51 13.48
N TYR A 49 -10.50 -7.38 12.58
CA TYR A 49 -9.65 -8.38 11.94
C TYR A 49 -8.84 -7.78 10.81
N LEU A 50 -9.48 -6.96 9.96
CA LEU A 50 -8.87 -6.32 8.81
C LEU A 50 -7.90 -5.21 9.22
N ASN A 51 -8.26 -4.43 10.25
CA ASN A 51 -7.46 -3.30 10.77
C ASN A 51 -6.05 -3.67 11.25
N LYS A 52 -5.75 -4.97 11.40
CA LYS A 52 -4.42 -5.46 11.76
C LYS A 52 -3.43 -5.42 10.60
N MET A 53 -3.89 -5.40 9.34
CA MET A 53 -3.01 -5.33 8.16
C MET A 53 -1.90 -6.39 8.14
N HIS A 54 -2.19 -7.59 8.64
CA HIS A 54 -1.27 -8.73 8.61
C HIS A 54 -1.49 -9.57 7.34
N ASP A 55 -0.63 -10.56 7.12
CA ASP A 55 -0.77 -11.55 6.03
C ASP A 55 -2.06 -12.39 6.11
N GLY A 56 -2.78 -12.33 7.24
CA GLY A 56 -4.04 -13.03 7.44
C GLY A 56 -4.78 -12.59 8.70
N ALA A 57 -5.98 -13.14 8.90
CA ALA A 57 -6.83 -12.87 10.05
C ALA A 57 -6.67 -13.93 11.13
N VAL A 58 -6.73 -13.48 12.38
CA VAL A 58 -6.73 -14.35 13.56
C VAL A 58 -7.92 -14.01 14.44
N PHE A 59 -8.71 -15.04 14.77
CA PHE A 59 -9.93 -14.89 15.55
C PHE A 59 -10.17 -16.10 16.47
N GLN A 60 -11.02 -15.91 17.48
CA GLN A 60 -11.39 -16.93 18.45
C GLN A 60 -12.61 -17.71 17.96
N THR A 61 -12.65 -19.01 18.29
CA THR A 61 -13.76 -19.92 18.02
C THR A 61 -14.02 -20.78 19.25
N GLN A 62 -15.12 -21.56 19.25
CA GLN A 62 -15.43 -22.46 20.37
C GLN A 62 -14.32 -23.47 20.69
N LYS A 63 -13.54 -23.88 19.68
CA LYS A 63 -12.46 -24.86 19.82
C LYS A 63 -11.08 -24.22 20.00
N GLY A 64 -11.00 -22.90 20.15
CA GLY A 64 -9.75 -22.14 20.33
C GLY A 64 -9.50 -21.09 19.24
N ARG A 65 -8.22 -20.73 19.06
CA ARG A 65 -7.78 -19.66 18.14
C ARG A 65 -7.53 -20.20 16.73
N MET A 66 -8.09 -19.55 15.71
CA MET A 66 -7.88 -19.87 14.30
C MET A 66 -7.06 -18.78 13.59
N ALA A 67 -6.36 -19.19 12.53
CA ALA A 67 -5.72 -18.33 11.55
C ALA A 67 -6.28 -18.64 10.15
N PHE A 68 -6.51 -17.59 9.34
CA PHE A 68 -7.02 -17.68 7.98
C PHE A 68 -6.24 -16.73 7.07
N SER A 69 -5.89 -17.18 5.86
CA SER A 69 -5.11 -16.45 4.85
C SER A 69 -5.63 -16.74 3.46
#